data_AF-A0A452RXS0-F1
#
_entry.id   AF-A0A452RXS0-F1
#
_cell.length_a   1.000
_cell.length_b   1.000
_cell.length_c   1.000
_cell.angle_alpha   90.00
_cell.angle_beta   90.00
_cell.angle_gamma   90.00
#
_symmetry.space_group_name_H-M   'P 1'
#
loop_
_entity.id
_entity.type
_entity.pdbx_description
1 polymer ?
#
loop_
_entity_poly.entity_id
_entity_poly.type
_entity_poly.pdbx_seq_one_letter_code
_entity_poly.pdbx_strand_id
1 'polypeptide(L)'
;MDAMLERAGVENQEYTGPTKMHKLLHILRKEQTIYNTVFHELIRQVSVDCADRGELLSKISGEPASPSACCSPCLERYVQMLDQIARQMIDFYKDLVTQRMMDQHILELFNYESKISLLCFRELCLVRAHDIKLTKEAEKAHKDLAQALLDAEKNAKIVEEYHDLYTLQRGRMESDIKQLMAERDLWSSATYELALKDTADLALLQKLTQKWRSSMNKFKKEVEQNEESTREKLQTIKDGLIKWQEFFRNDGKEISSPSKENILESVIPDFKQWQKMLNEDKDKYTGDLLVSKYDSLKIIKHLQENWTDVGFAILNRHKSMEGEMPPEQQHMKEIAKTIGRLYKDFEIRINGDNGISKILSSLVSSLEFCSFKLANALEFPEMLQEEWEGLNEKVNVMKSQLDASINVIGTVPQYMDVDSGL
;
A
#
# COMPACT_ATOMS: atom_id res chain seq x y z
N MET A 1 -88.71 91.18 91.26
CA MET A 1 -88.18 90.30 90.19
C MET A 1 -86.70 90.02 90.44
N ASP A 2 -85.87 91.06 90.63
CA ASP A 2 -84.44 90.88 90.88
C ASP A 2 -84.11 90.11 92.17
N ALA A 3 -84.79 90.38 93.28
CA ALA A 3 -84.64 89.60 94.53
C ALA A 3 -85.08 88.11 94.41
N MET A 4 -85.77 87.73 93.33
CA MET A 4 -86.22 86.35 93.08
C MET A 4 -85.30 85.59 92.14
N LEU A 5 -84.65 86.29 91.20
CA LEU A 5 -83.57 85.75 90.39
C LEU A 5 -82.33 85.44 91.25
N GLU A 6 -82.08 86.26 92.28
CA GLU A 6 -81.02 86.02 93.27
C GLU A 6 -81.31 84.80 94.17
N ARG A 7 -82.56 84.61 94.62
CA ARG A 7 -82.97 83.42 95.40
C ARG A 7 -83.00 82.12 94.60
N ALA A 8 -83.15 82.20 93.29
CA ALA A 8 -83.12 81.04 92.39
C ALA A 8 -81.69 80.65 91.96
N GLY A 9 -80.66 81.28 92.55
CA GLY A 9 -79.26 80.96 92.29
C GLY A 9 -78.81 81.29 90.88
N VAL A 10 -79.49 82.21 90.18
CA VAL A 10 -79.10 82.66 88.84
C VAL A 10 -78.00 83.71 88.97
N GLU A 11 -76.83 83.30 89.45
CA GLU A 11 -75.64 84.15 89.41
C GLU A 11 -74.97 84.09 88.02
N ASN A 12 -74.50 85.26 87.56
CA ASN A 12 -73.75 85.47 86.32
C ASN A 12 -72.31 84.93 86.39
N GLN A 13 -72.12 83.65 86.74
CA GLN A 13 -70.83 82.99 86.50
C GLN A 13 -70.71 82.58 85.03
N GLU A 14 -69.69 83.10 84.34
CA GLU A 14 -69.29 82.69 82.99
C GLU A 14 -68.77 81.25 83.01
N TYR A 15 -69.37 80.39 82.19
CA TYR A 15 -68.95 79.00 82.06
C TYR A 15 -67.74 78.85 81.13
N THR A 16 -66.67 78.28 81.65
CA THR A 16 -65.43 77.92 80.94
C THR A 16 -65.50 76.50 80.37
N GLY A 17 -66.05 76.36 79.16
CA GLY A 17 -66.01 75.12 78.36
C GLY A 17 -65.03 75.20 77.16
N PRO A 18 -64.49 74.06 76.64
CA PRO A 18 -63.37 74.02 75.69
C PRO A 18 -63.70 74.45 74.25
N THR A 19 -64.97 74.59 73.89
CA THR A 19 -65.39 75.05 72.57
C THR A 19 -66.49 76.09 72.68
N LYS A 20 -66.58 76.98 71.67
CA LYS A 20 -67.68 77.95 71.55
C LYS A 20 -69.06 77.29 71.64
N MET A 21 -69.17 76.04 71.20
CA MET A 21 -70.37 75.20 71.26
C MET A 21 -70.77 74.83 72.70
N HIS A 22 -69.81 74.43 73.55
CA HIS A 22 -70.09 74.14 74.97
C HIS A 22 -70.52 75.39 75.75
N LYS A 23 -69.96 76.56 75.39
CA LYS A 23 -70.40 77.85 75.94
C LYS A 23 -71.87 78.14 75.57
N LEU A 24 -72.28 77.83 74.33
CA LEU A 24 -73.65 78.02 73.85
C LEU A 24 -74.66 77.07 74.52
N LEU A 25 -74.30 75.79 74.69
CA LEU A 25 -75.13 74.81 75.43
C LEU A 25 -75.39 75.24 76.88
N HIS A 26 -74.36 75.77 77.55
CA HIS A 26 -74.50 76.27 78.91
C HIS A 26 -75.42 77.50 79.00
N ILE A 27 -75.37 78.41 78.02
CA ILE A 27 -76.25 79.59 77.95
C ILE A 27 -77.72 79.16 77.79
N LEU A 28 -78.00 78.20 76.89
CA LEU A 28 -79.35 77.67 76.68
C LEU A 28 -79.93 77.04 77.96
N ARG A 29 -79.10 76.32 78.73
CA ARG A 29 -79.51 75.74 80.01
C ARG A 29 -79.82 76.82 81.05
N LYS A 30 -79.01 77.88 81.11
CA LYS A 30 -79.23 79.02 82.02
C LYS A 30 -80.55 79.73 81.73
N GLU A 31 -80.86 80.00 80.46
CA GLU A 31 -82.15 80.61 80.07
C GLU A 31 -83.35 79.76 80.51
N GLN A 32 -83.26 78.44 80.36
CA GLN A 32 -84.33 77.53 80.77
C GLN A 32 -84.62 77.58 82.27
N THR A 33 -83.59 77.71 83.10
CA THR A 33 -83.76 77.86 84.56
C THR A 33 -84.44 79.18 84.91
N ILE A 34 -84.04 80.28 84.28
CA ILE A 34 -84.62 81.62 84.50
C ILE A 34 -86.11 81.62 84.18
N TYR A 35 -86.49 81.09 83.01
CA TYR A 35 -87.89 81.05 82.59
C TYR A 35 -88.76 80.27 83.58
N ASN A 36 -88.31 79.11 84.05
CA ASN A 36 -89.06 78.28 84.99
C ASN A 36 -89.30 79.01 86.33
N THR A 37 -88.29 79.69 86.87
CA THR A 37 -88.42 80.41 88.14
C THR A 37 -89.42 81.56 88.05
N VAL A 38 -89.31 82.39 87.00
CA VAL A 38 -90.21 83.55 86.83
C VAL A 38 -91.66 83.11 86.64
N PHE A 39 -91.87 82.02 85.89
CA PHE A 39 -93.20 81.51 85.62
C PHE A 39 -93.87 80.94 86.89
N HIS A 40 -93.13 80.20 87.72
CA HIS A 40 -93.64 79.70 89.00
C HIS A 40 -94.06 80.82 89.95
N GLU A 41 -93.36 81.95 89.98
CA GLU A 41 -93.77 83.08 90.81
C GLU A 41 -95.00 83.80 90.28
N LEU A 42 -95.13 83.97 88.97
CA LEU A 42 -96.32 84.57 88.35
C LEU A 42 -97.60 83.82 88.77
N ILE A 43 -97.53 82.49 88.83
CA ILE A 43 -98.63 81.64 89.30
C ILE A 43 -98.93 81.87 90.79
N ARG A 44 -97.88 82.00 91.61
CA ARG A 44 -98.03 82.26 93.05
C ARG A 44 -98.71 83.60 93.31
N GLN A 45 -98.35 84.66 92.58
CA GLN A 45 -98.91 86.00 92.79
C GLN A 45 -100.38 86.08 92.36
N VAL A 46 -100.76 85.49 91.23
CA VAL A 46 -102.15 85.59 90.76
C VAL A 46 -103.12 84.73 91.57
N SER A 47 -102.65 83.68 92.25
CA SER A 47 -103.49 82.87 93.15
C SER A 47 -103.89 83.57 94.46
N VAL A 48 -103.22 84.66 94.85
CA VAL A 48 -103.50 85.38 96.12
C VAL A 48 -104.63 86.41 95.98
N ASP A 49 -104.82 87.02 94.81
CA ASP A 49 -105.82 88.09 94.63
C ASP A 49 -107.23 87.58 94.26
N CYS A 50 -107.35 86.43 93.60
CA CYS A 50 -108.63 85.78 93.26
C CYS A 50 -108.41 84.29 92.95
N ALA A 51 -108.95 83.39 93.79
CA ALA A 51 -108.75 81.94 93.69
C ALA A 51 -109.18 81.36 92.33
N ASP A 52 -110.25 81.86 91.70
CA ASP A 52 -110.75 81.30 90.43
C ASP A 52 -109.87 81.67 89.21
N ARG A 53 -109.13 82.79 89.28
CA ARG A 53 -108.10 83.14 88.26
C ARG A 53 -106.76 82.47 88.54
N GLY A 54 -106.45 82.23 89.81
CA GLY A 54 -105.37 81.35 90.24
C GLY A 54 -105.58 79.91 89.78
N GLU A 55 -106.82 79.40 89.83
CA GLU A 55 -107.19 78.07 89.34
C GLU A 55 -107.17 78.00 87.81
N LEU A 56 -107.46 79.10 87.10
CA LEU A 56 -107.32 79.16 85.64
C LEU A 56 -105.85 79.24 85.21
N LEU A 57 -105.00 79.93 85.97
CA LEU A 57 -103.56 79.93 85.74
C LEU A 57 -102.89 78.63 86.21
N SER A 58 -103.39 77.98 87.27
CA SER A 58 -103.01 76.63 87.72
C SER A 58 -103.53 75.52 86.80
N LYS A 59 -104.70 75.67 86.18
CA LYS A 59 -105.12 74.82 85.05
C LYS A 59 -104.31 75.09 83.78
N ILE A 60 -103.66 76.25 83.70
CA ILE A 60 -102.60 76.58 82.73
C ILE A 60 -101.20 76.20 83.30
N SER A 61 -101.07 75.73 84.55
CA SER A 61 -99.76 75.54 85.23
C SER A 61 -99.59 74.46 86.32
N GLY A 62 -100.42 73.42 86.42
CA GLY A 62 -100.29 72.28 87.38
C GLY A 62 -100.68 72.64 88.83
N GLU A 63 -101.17 71.80 89.77
CA GLU A 63 -101.21 70.34 90.08
C GLU A 63 -102.13 70.15 91.36
N PRO A 64 -102.34 68.97 92.02
CA PRO A 64 -102.69 67.60 91.58
C PRO A 64 -103.80 66.89 92.44
N ALA A 65 -104.46 65.84 91.89
CA ALA A 65 -104.91 64.61 92.60
C ALA A 65 -105.58 63.57 91.65
N SER A 66 -104.77 62.88 90.83
CA SER A 66 -104.83 61.48 90.29
C SER A 66 -106.17 60.72 90.00
N PRO A 67 -106.18 59.70 89.11
CA PRO A 67 -105.57 59.51 87.78
C PRO A 67 -106.65 59.11 86.72
N SER A 68 -106.55 59.32 85.41
CA SER A 68 -105.47 59.69 84.52
C SER A 68 -106.10 60.29 83.25
N ALA A 69 -106.18 61.62 83.16
CA ALA A 69 -106.64 62.33 81.97
C ALA A 69 -105.97 63.72 81.86
N CYS A 70 -105.63 64.08 80.61
CA CYS A 70 -105.42 65.41 80.03
C CYS A 70 -104.56 66.47 80.76
N CYS A 71 -103.53 67.01 80.07
CA CYS A 71 -103.04 68.39 80.25
C CYS A 71 -102.28 68.92 78.99
N SER A 72 -102.32 70.24 78.80
CA SER A 72 -102.12 71.05 77.58
C SER A 72 -100.66 71.30 77.10
N PRO A 73 -100.44 71.87 75.86
CA PRO A 73 -99.28 71.58 75.00
C PRO A 73 -98.11 72.59 74.92
N CYS A 74 -98.00 73.64 75.76
CA CYS A 74 -97.05 74.75 75.48
C CYS A 74 -95.68 74.66 76.17
N LEU A 75 -95.58 74.24 77.44
CA LEU A 75 -94.30 74.27 78.17
C LEU A 75 -93.41 73.06 77.85
N GLU A 76 -94.01 71.89 77.64
CA GLU A 76 -93.31 70.67 77.18
C GLU A 76 -92.67 70.87 75.80
N ARG A 77 -93.32 71.65 74.92
CA ARG A 77 -92.80 71.99 73.59
C ARG A 77 -91.55 72.86 73.62
N TYR A 78 -91.45 73.80 74.56
CA TYR A 78 -90.27 74.67 74.66
C TYR A 78 -89.05 73.91 75.20
N VAL A 79 -89.25 73.08 76.24
CA VAL A 79 -88.20 72.23 76.80
C VAL A 79 -87.70 71.18 75.80
N GLN A 80 -88.61 70.54 75.06
CA GLN A 80 -88.24 69.59 74.00
C GLN A 80 -87.47 70.28 72.87
N MET A 81 -87.85 71.51 72.49
CA MET A 81 -87.14 72.26 71.43
C MET A 81 -85.69 72.56 71.84
N LEU A 82 -85.46 72.98 73.09
CA LEU A 82 -84.10 73.25 73.60
C LEU A 82 -83.24 71.99 73.69
N ASP A 83 -83.79 70.88 74.17
CA ASP A 83 -83.05 69.61 74.25
C ASP A 83 -82.79 69.01 72.85
N GLN A 84 -83.71 69.23 71.91
CA GLN A 84 -83.53 68.87 70.51
C GLN A 84 -82.40 69.69 69.85
N ILE A 85 -82.32 70.99 70.15
CA ILE A 85 -81.20 71.84 69.71
C ILE A 85 -79.86 71.32 70.29
N ALA A 86 -79.84 70.93 71.57
CA ALA A 86 -78.63 70.41 72.20
C ALA A 86 -78.15 69.08 71.61
N ARG A 87 -79.08 68.14 71.35
CA ARG A 87 -78.76 66.87 70.68
C ARG A 87 -78.28 67.07 69.26
N GLN A 88 -78.97 67.89 68.47
CA GLN A 88 -78.54 68.28 67.13
C GLN A 88 -77.10 68.80 67.14
N MET A 89 -76.76 69.67 68.10
CA MET A 89 -75.41 70.20 68.25
C MET A 89 -74.33 69.15 68.55
N ILE A 90 -74.64 68.13 69.37
CA ILE A 90 -73.71 67.03 69.69
C ILE A 90 -73.52 66.13 68.46
N ASP A 91 -74.59 65.85 67.74
CA ASP A 91 -74.53 65.06 66.51
C ASP A 91 -73.69 65.78 65.45
N PHE A 92 -73.86 67.11 65.29
CA PHE A 92 -72.98 67.93 64.45
C PHE A 92 -71.50 67.83 64.83
N TYR A 93 -71.17 67.74 66.13
CA TYR A 93 -69.77 67.58 66.56
C TYR A 93 -69.22 66.19 66.22
N LYS A 94 -70.00 65.13 66.45
CA LYS A 94 -69.60 63.76 66.08
C LYS A 94 -69.37 63.66 64.57
N ASP A 95 -70.27 64.23 63.78
CA ASP A 95 -70.17 64.26 62.32
C ASP A 95 -68.93 65.05 61.85
N LEU A 96 -68.60 66.16 62.50
CA LEU A 96 -67.41 66.93 62.14
C LEU A 96 -66.10 66.17 62.45
N VAL A 97 -66.04 65.44 63.56
CA VAL A 97 -64.85 64.66 63.95
C VAL A 97 -64.69 63.43 63.07
N THR A 98 -65.77 62.71 62.78
CA THR A 98 -65.73 61.58 61.83
C THR A 98 -65.34 62.07 60.44
N GLN A 99 -65.84 63.23 59.99
CA GLN A 99 -65.43 63.84 58.74
C GLN A 99 -63.92 64.14 58.69
N ARG A 100 -63.32 64.71 59.75
CA ARG A 100 -61.86 64.93 59.78
C ARG A 100 -61.05 63.63 59.78
N MET A 101 -61.50 62.59 60.50
CA MET A 101 -60.81 61.30 60.47
C MET A 101 -60.90 60.65 59.08
N MET A 102 -62.05 60.75 58.42
CA MET A 102 -62.21 60.33 57.03
C MET A 102 -61.30 61.12 56.10
N ASP A 103 -61.26 62.45 56.22
CA ASP A 103 -60.39 63.31 55.42
C ASP A 103 -58.90 62.94 55.60
N GLN A 104 -58.47 62.64 56.84
CA GLN A 104 -57.10 62.17 57.11
C GLN A 104 -56.82 60.80 56.46
N HIS A 105 -57.75 59.86 56.55
CA HIS A 105 -57.57 58.54 55.93
C HIS A 105 -57.55 58.63 54.40
N ILE A 106 -58.38 59.50 53.80
CA ILE A 106 -58.36 59.78 52.36
C ILE A 106 -57.00 60.34 51.94
N LEU A 107 -56.42 61.27 52.70
CA LEU A 107 -55.07 61.81 52.47
C LEU A 107 -53.98 60.73 52.56
N GLU A 108 -54.06 59.83 53.54
CA GLU A 108 -53.12 58.71 53.67
C GLU A 108 -53.22 57.75 52.48
N LEU A 109 -54.44 57.38 52.06
CA LEU A 109 -54.66 56.54 50.87
C LEU A 109 -54.09 57.18 49.61
N PHE A 110 -54.30 58.49 49.41
CA PHE A 110 -53.74 59.22 48.27
C PHE A 110 -52.20 59.25 48.29
N ASN A 111 -51.59 59.34 49.48
CA ASN A 111 -50.13 59.27 49.64
C ASN A 111 -49.60 57.86 49.34
N TYR A 112 -50.29 56.80 49.80
CA TYR A 112 -49.92 55.43 49.45
C TYR A 112 -50.08 55.15 47.95
N GLU A 113 -51.18 55.59 47.34
CA GLU A 113 -51.39 55.50 45.89
C GLU A 113 -50.26 56.18 45.12
N SER A 114 -49.90 57.40 45.54
CA SER A 114 -48.79 58.15 44.93
C SER A 114 -47.44 57.43 45.06
N LYS A 115 -47.14 56.85 46.24
CA LYS A 115 -45.91 56.08 46.48
C LYS A 115 -45.86 54.78 45.69
N ILE A 116 -46.97 54.03 45.67
CA ILE A 116 -47.08 52.78 44.91
C ILE A 116 -46.95 53.09 43.41
N SER A 117 -47.65 54.11 42.90
CA SER A 117 -47.56 54.55 41.52
C SER A 117 -46.12 54.93 41.13
N LEU A 118 -45.41 55.69 41.97
CA LEU A 118 -44.02 56.07 41.72
C LEU A 118 -43.07 54.86 41.71
N LEU A 119 -43.21 53.94 42.67
CA LEU A 119 -42.39 52.71 42.74
C LEU A 119 -42.67 51.80 41.55
N CYS A 120 -43.94 51.53 41.24
CA CYS A 120 -44.35 50.73 40.09
C CYS A 120 -43.83 51.35 38.79
N PHE A 121 -43.91 52.68 38.63
CA PHE A 121 -43.38 53.36 37.44
C PHE A 121 -41.86 53.19 37.32
N ARG A 122 -41.11 53.34 38.41
CA ARG A 122 -39.65 53.17 38.42
C ARG A 122 -39.24 51.74 38.07
N GLU A 123 -39.79 50.74 38.74
CA GLU A 123 -39.45 49.33 38.49
C GLU A 123 -39.85 48.92 37.07
N LEU A 124 -41.02 49.37 36.60
CA LEU A 124 -41.47 49.09 35.25
C LEU A 124 -40.58 49.77 34.19
N CYS A 125 -40.05 50.97 34.45
CA CYS A 125 -39.04 51.60 33.59
C CYS A 125 -37.72 50.82 33.58
N LEU A 126 -37.25 50.33 34.75
CA LEU A 126 -36.02 49.53 34.85
C LEU A 126 -36.16 48.19 34.12
N VAL A 127 -37.28 47.48 34.31
CA VAL A 127 -37.58 46.23 33.61
C VAL A 127 -37.67 46.46 32.11
N ARG A 128 -38.35 47.51 31.64
CA ARG A 128 -38.40 47.84 30.21
C ARG A 128 -37.01 48.16 29.64
N ALA A 129 -36.18 48.91 30.35
CA ALA A 129 -34.83 49.22 29.90
C ALA A 129 -33.95 47.96 29.81
N HIS A 130 -34.08 47.06 30.79
CA HIS A 130 -33.39 45.77 30.78
C HIS A 130 -33.90 44.86 29.65
N ASP A 131 -35.21 44.78 29.44
CA ASP A 131 -35.83 44.00 28.38
C ASP A 131 -35.38 44.49 26.98
N ILE A 132 -35.32 45.82 26.77
CA ILE A 132 -34.77 46.41 25.54
C ILE A 132 -33.28 46.06 25.37
N LYS A 133 -32.51 45.98 26.47
CA LYS A 133 -31.09 45.62 26.40
C LYS A 133 -30.91 44.13 26.07
N LEU A 134 -31.64 43.25 26.76
CA LEU A 134 -31.63 41.81 26.51
C LEU A 134 -32.08 41.47 25.10
N THR A 135 -33.14 42.12 24.59
CA THR A 135 -33.61 41.92 23.21
C THR A 135 -32.55 42.33 22.20
N LYS A 136 -31.87 43.46 22.39
CA LYS A 136 -30.74 43.88 21.52
C LYS A 136 -29.56 42.91 21.57
N GLU A 137 -29.21 42.42 22.76
CA GLU A 137 -28.14 41.42 22.93
C GLU A 137 -28.51 40.08 22.29
N ALA A 138 -29.76 39.64 22.43
CA ALA A 138 -30.29 38.44 21.78
C ALA A 138 -30.31 38.59 20.25
N GLU A 139 -30.77 39.73 19.72
CA GLU A 139 -30.73 40.02 18.29
C GLU A 139 -29.30 40.00 17.74
N LYS A 140 -28.35 40.58 18.48
CA LYS A 140 -26.93 40.56 18.11
C LYS A 140 -26.40 39.13 18.12
N ALA A 141 -26.66 38.36 19.17
CA ALA A 141 -26.25 36.96 19.25
C ALA A 141 -26.85 36.11 18.12
N HIS A 142 -28.11 36.34 17.76
CA HIS A 142 -28.75 35.68 16.63
C HIS A 142 -28.08 36.03 15.28
N LYS A 143 -27.72 37.30 15.08
CA LYS A 143 -26.98 37.72 13.87
C LYS A 143 -25.58 37.11 13.81
N ASP A 144 -24.85 37.14 14.92
CA ASP A 144 -23.51 36.57 15.02
C ASP A 144 -23.54 35.05 14.80
N LEU A 145 -24.53 34.36 15.37
CA LEU A 145 -24.74 32.91 15.17
C LEU A 145 -25.14 32.59 13.73
N ALA A 146 -26.03 33.38 13.11
CA ALA A 146 -26.40 33.20 11.71
C ALA A 146 -25.19 33.35 10.78
N GLN A 147 -24.33 34.33 11.04
CA GLN A 147 -23.09 34.52 10.29
C GLN A 147 -22.12 33.34 10.49
N ALA A 148 -21.92 32.90 11.74
CA ALA A 148 -21.06 31.77 12.04
C ALA A 148 -21.55 30.46 11.37
N LEU A 149 -22.86 30.24 11.30
CA LEU A 149 -23.44 29.09 10.60
C LEU A 149 -23.19 29.16 9.09
N LEU A 150 -23.37 30.33 8.48
CA LEU A 150 -23.08 30.52 7.05
C LEU A 150 -21.60 30.27 6.72
N ASP A 151 -20.69 30.73 7.57
CA ASP A 151 -19.26 30.53 7.37
C ASP A 151 -18.85 29.08 7.66
N ALA A 152 -19.46 28.42 8.64
CA ALA A 152 -19.28 26.98 8.86
C ALA A 152 -19.76 26.15 7.67
N GLU A 153 -20.89 26.50 7.05
CA GLU A 153 -21.40 25.82 5.86
C GLU A 153 -20.44 25.98 4.67
N LYS A 154 -19.92 27.20 4.43
CA LYS A 154 -18.92 27.44 3.38
C LYS A 154 -17.64 26.64 3.64
N ASN A 155 -17.14 26.64 4.87
CA ASN A 155 -15.94 25.90 5.24
C ASN A 155 -16.14 24.39 5.07
N ALA A 156 -17.31 23.86 5.43
CA ALA A 156 -17.66 22.46 5.21
C ALA A 156 -17.62 22.08 3.72
N LYS A 157 -18.19 22.91 2.84
CA LYS A 157 -18.14 22.71 1.38
C LYS A 157 -16.71 22.70 0.84
N ILE A 158 -15.88 23.64 1.28
CA ILE A 158 -14.47 23.69 0.88
C ILE A 158 -13.72 22.41 1.31
N VAL A 159 -13.96 21.94 2.54
CA VAL A 159 -13.34 20.69 3.04
C VAL A 159 -13.78 19.47 2.22
N GLU A 160 -15.06 19.41 1.83
CA GLU A 160 -15.60 18.37 0.96
C GLU A 160 -14.91 18.40 -0.42
N GLU A 161 -14.80 19.57 -1.05
CA GLU A 161 -14.10 19.73 -2.33
C GLU A 161 -12.62 19.30 -2.24
N TYR A 162 -11.92 19.65 -1.16
CA TYR A 162 -10.56 19.17 -0.94
C TYR A 162 -10.51 17.65 -0.78
N HIS A 163 -11.45 17.06 -0.04
CA HIS A 163 -11.53 15.61 0.13
C HIS A 163 -11.71 14.92 -1.23
N ASP A 164 -12.59 15.44 -2.09
CA ASP A 164 -12.82 14.93 -3.44
C ASP A 164 -11.56 15.04 -4.31
N LEU A 165 -10.87 16.18 -4.27
CA LEU A 165 -9.61 16.34 -4.99
C LEU A 165 -8.52 15.36 -4.51
N TYR A 166 -8.41 15.15 -3.20
CA TYR A 166 -7.47 14.19 -2.62
C TYR A 166 -7.81 12.75 -3.00
N THR A 167 -9.08 12.35 -2.96
CA THR A 167 -9.50 11.00 -3.36
C THR A 167 -9.24 10.75 -4.85
N LEU A 168 -9.49 11.75 -5.71
CA LEU A 168 -9.16 11.67 -7.13
C LEU A 168 -7.64 11.57 -7.37
N GLN A 169 -6.83 12.38 -6.69
CA GLN A 169 -5.37 12.31 -6.81
C GLN A 169 -4.83 10.98 -6.32
N ARG A 170 -5.32 10.50 -5.18
CA ARG A 170 -4.97 9.19 -4.63
C ARG A 170 -5.33 8.08 -5.61
N GLY A 171 -6.53 8.11 -6.18
CA GLY A 171 -6.97 7.13 -7.18
C GLY A 171 -6.08 7.09 -8.42
N ARG A 172 -5.67 8.27 -8.95
CA ARG A 172 -4.71 8.35 -10.07
C ARG A 172 -3.37 7.73 -9.69
N MET A 173 -2.81 8.11 -8.56
CA MET A 173 -1.51 7.60 -8.11
C MET A 173 -1.54 6.09 -7.82
N GLU A 174 -2.63 5.58 -7.23
CA GLU A 174 -2.82 4.14 -7.04
C GLU A 174 -2.93 3.40 -8.39
N SER A 175 -3.54 4.00 -9.41
CA SER A 175 -3.57 3.45 -10.77
C SER A 175 -2.18 3.41 -11.40
N ASP A 176 -1.42 4.50 -11.31
CA ASP A 176 -0.06 4.58 -11.86
C ASP A 176 0.87 3.56 -11.19
N ILE A 177 0.78 3.42 -9.85
CA ILE A 177 1.54 2.41 -9.10
C ILE A 177 1.16 0.99 -9.58
N LYS A 178 -0.13 0.70 -9.79
CA LYS A 178 -0.55 -0.61 -10.31
C LYS A 178 0.02 -0.90 -11.69
N GLN A 179 0.05 0.09 -12.58
CA GLN A 179 0.66 -0.04 -13.91
C GLN A 179 2.16 -0.31 -13.81
N LEU A 180 2.88 0.49 -13.01
CA LEU A 180 4.32 0.30 -12.78
C LEU A 180 4.64 -1.07 -12.16
N MET A 181 3.80 -1.56 -11.24
CA MET A 181 3.95 -2.91 -10.68
C MET A 181 3.78 -3.99 -11.74
N ALA A 182 2.78 -3.86 -12.62
CA ALA A 182 2.56 -4.81 -13.71
C ALA A 182 3.71 -4.80 -14.73
N GLU A 183 4.22 -3.62 -15.09
CA GLU A 183 5.40 -3.50 -15.96
C GLU A 183 6.64 -4.12 -15.33
N ARG A 184 6.90 -3.83 -14.04
CA ARG A 184 7.99 -4.46 -13.29
C ARG A 184 7.87 -5.99 -13.30
N ASP A 185 6.68 -6.52 -13.08
CA ASP A 185 6.45 -7.97 -13.05
C ASP A 185 6.67 -8.59 -14.44
N LEU A 186 6.26 -7.90 -15.50
CA LEU A 186 6.54 -8.31 -16.88
C LEU A 186 8.05 -8.33 -17.17
N TRP A 187 8.77 -7.27 -16.81
CA TRP A 187 10.24 -7.20 -16.94
C TRP A 187 10.93 -8.28 -16.10
N SER A 188 10.44 -8.54 -14.89
CA SER A 188 10.96 -9.59 -14.01
C SER A 188 10.72 -11.00 -14.59
N SER A 189 9.56 -11.25 -15.20
CA SER A 189 9.28 -12.50 -15.90
C SER A 189 10.16 -12.67 -17.13
N ALA A 190 10.31 -11.63 -17.95
CA ALA A 190 11.12 -11.67 -19.16
C ALA A 190 12.61 -11.92 -18.85
N THR A 191 13.15 -11.24 -17.82
CA THR A 191 14.53 -11.46 -17.37
C THR A 191 14.74 -12.87 -16.80
N TYR A 192 13.76 -13.39 -16.07
CA TYR A 192 13.79 -14.77 -15.57
C TYR A 192 13.76 -15.80 -16.71
N GLU A 193 12.89 -15.63 -17.70
CA GLU A 193 12.82 -16.50 -18.89
C GLU A 193 14.13 -16.49 -19.69
N LEU A 194 14.76 -15.32 -19.85
CA LEU A 194 16.06 -15.20 -20.52
C LEU A 194 17.15 -15.97 -19.75
N ALA A 195 17.23 -15.77 -18.43
CA ALA A 195 18.19 -16.47 -17.59
C ALA A 195 17.98 -18.00 -17.59
N LEU A 196 16.73 -18.46 -17.58
CA LEU A 196 16.39 -19.88 -17.70
C LEU A 196 16.85 -20.45 -19.05
N LYS A 197 16.62 -19.72 -20.15
CA LYS A 197 17.05 -20.13 -21.49
C LYS A 197 18.57 -20.26 -21.57
N ASP A 198 19.30 -19.28 -21.05
CA ASP A 198 20.77 -19.32 -21.04
C ASP A 198 21.31 -20.48 -20.20
N THR A 199 20.67 -20.75 -19.06
CA THR A 199 21.03 -21.91 -18.20
C THR A 199 20.77 -23.24 -18.91
N ALA A 200 19.63 -23.37 -19.60
CA ALA A 200 19.29 -24.58 -20.35
C ALA A 200 20.22 -24.81 -21.54
N ASP A 201 20.51 -23.76 -22.31
CA ASP A 201 21.43 -23.81 -23.46
C ASP A 201 22.87 -24.12 -23.00
N LEU A 202 23.31 -23.58 -21.86
CA LEU A 202 24.62 -23.90 -21.27
C LEU A 202 24.72 -25.38 -20.88
N ALA A 203 23.68 -25.93 -20.25
CA ALA A 203 23.63 -27.35 -19.90
C ALA A 203 23.64 -28.24 -21.16
N LEU A 204 22.92 -27.83 -22.21
CA LEU A 204 22.92 -28.50 -23.51
C LEU A 204 24.31 -28.45 -24.16
N LEU A 205 24.95 -27.28 -24.16
CA LEU A 205 26.30 -27.07 -24.69
C LEU A 205 27.31 -27.99 -23.98
N GLN A 206 27.25 -28.07 -22.65
CA GLN A 206 28.11 -28.95 -21.88
C GLN A 206 27.89 -30.42 -22.25
N LYS A 207 26.63 -30.86 -22.36
CA LYS A 207 26.28 -32.24 -22.75
C LYS A 207 26.78 -32.58 -24.16
N LEU A 208 26.56 -31.70 -25.14
CA LEU A 208 27.01 -31.90 -26.52
C LEU A 208 28.55 -31.92 -26.61
N THR A 209 29.22 -31.01 -25.92
CA THR A 209 30.69 -30.96 -25.88
C THR A 209 31.30 -32.21 -25.26
N GLN A 210 30.70 -32.75 -24.19
CA GLN A 210 31.13 -34.01 -23.59
C GLN A 210 30.90 -35.20 -24.52
N LYS A 211 29.74 -35.26 -25.20
CA LYS A 211 29.46 -36.31 -26.18
C LYS A 211 30.48 -36.26 -27.32
N TRP A 212 30.71 -35.08 -27.91
CA TRP A 212 31.73 -34.86 -28.93
C TRP A 212 33.11 -35.31 -28.45
N ARG A 213 33.54 -34.88 -27.26
CA ARG A 213 34.83 -35.27 -26.66
C ARG A 213 34.97 -36.79 -26.53
N SER A 214 33.92 -37.46 -26.05
CA SER A 214 33.92 -38.92 -25.88
C SER A 214 34.02 -39.67 -27.22
N SER A 215 33.25 -39.24 -28.23
CA SER A 215 33.27 -39.82 -29.58
C SER A 215 34.61 -39.56 -30.27
N MET A 216 35.15 -38.35 -30.14
CA MET A 216 36.43 -37.97 -30.71
C MET A 216 37.59 -38.74 -30.07
N ASN A 217 37.59 -38.90 -28.74
CA ASN A 217 38.61 -39.70 -28.05
C ASN A 217 38.53 -41.18 -28.42
N LYS A 218 37.33 -41.73 -28.60
CA LYS A 218 37.16 -43.11 -29.07
C LYS A 218 37.71 -43.26 -30.50
N PHE A 219 37.34 -42.35 -31.39
CA PHE A 219 37.80 -42.34 -32.77
C PHE A 219 39.31 -42.19 -32.89
N LYS A 220 39.90 -41.25 -32.14
CA LYS A 220 41.35 -41.07 -32.06
C LYS A 220 42.06 -42.36 -31.65
N LYS A 221 41.60 -43.03 -30.58
CA LYS A 221 42.18 -44.29 -30.12
C LYS A 221 42.06 -45.39 -31.16
N GLU A 222 40.94 -45.47 -31.88
CA GLU A 222 40.74 -46.44 -32.96
C GLU A 222 41.74 -46.23 -34.11
N VAL A 223 41.97 -44.97 -34.51
CA VAL A 223 42.97 -44.63 -35.52
C VAL A 223 44.38 -44.98 -35.04
N GLU A 224 44.75 -44.59 -33.81
CA GLU A 224 46.07 -44.88 -33.23
C GLU A 224 46.33 -46.39 -33.10
N GLN A 225 45.34 -47.17 -32.66
CA GLN A 225 45.45 -48.63 -32.56
C GLN A 225 45.60 -49.28 -33.93
N ASN A 226 44.91 -48.76 -34.95
CA ASN A 226 45.04 -49.27 -36.30
C ASN A 226 46.41 -48.95 -36.92
N GLU A 227 46.92 -47.74 -36.67
CA GLU A 227 48.26 -47.31 -37.06
C GLU A 227 49.33 -48.19 -36.38
N GLU A 228 49.23 -48.43 -35.07
CA GLU A 228 50.16 -49.27 -34.33
C GLU A 228 50.13 -50.73 -34.82
N SER A 229 48.94 -51.30 -35.00
CA SER A 229 48.80 -52.66 -35.54
C SER A 229 49.43 -52.81 -36.93
N THR A 230 49.29 -51.78 -37.78
CA THR A 230 49.93 -51.75 -39.11
C THR A 230 51.46 -51.64 -38.95
N ARG A 231 51.96 -50.83 -38.01
CA ARG A 231 53.39 -50.67 -37.75
C ARG A 231 54.04 -51.96 -37.24
N GLU A 232 53.41 -52.65 -36.29
CA GLU A 232 53.87 -53.94 -35.76
C GLU A 232 53.95 -55.03 -36.84
N LYS A 233 52.92 -55.10 -37.71
CA LYS A 233 52.91 -56.01 -38.86
C LYS A 233 54.05 -55.70 -39.83
N LEU A 234 54.25 -54.44 -40.20
CA LEU A 234 55.34 -54.02 -41.08
C LEU A 234 56.72 -54.30 -40.48
N GLN A 235 56.88 -54.10 -39.16
CA GLN A 235 58.12 -54.44 -38.46
C GLN A 235 58.38 -55.95 -38.48
N THR A 236 57.34 -56.77 -38.27
CA THR A 236 57.45 -58.24 -38.36
C THR A 236 57.90 -58.68 -39.76
N ILE A 237 57.35 -58.08 -40.82
CA ILE A 237 57.73 -58.36 -42.21
C ILE A 237 59.19 -57.93 -42.45
N LYS A 238 59.59 -56.75 -41.96
CA LYS A 238 60.96 -56.26 -42.07
C LYS A 238 61.96 -57.18 -41.38
N ASP A 239 61.69 -57.62 -40.16
CA ASP A 239 62.55 -58.53 -39.41
C ASP A 239 62.63 -59.90 -40.08
N GLY A 240 61.52 -60.39 -40.63
CA GLY A 240 61.49 -61.59 -41.46
C GLY A 240 62.36 -61.46 -42.72
N LEU A 241 62.27 -60.35 -43.45
CA LEU A 241 63.11 -60.09 -44.62
C LEU A 241 64.59 -60.01 -44.26
N ILE A 242 64.96 -59.40 -43.13
CA ILE A 242 66.35 -59.35 -42.65
C ILE A 242 66.86 -60.76 -42.33
N LYS A 243 66.07 -61.57 -41.60
CA LYS A 243 66.43 -62.96 -41.28
C LYS A 243 66.72 -63.78 -42.53
N TRP A 244 65.83 -63.71 -43.53
CA TRP A 244 66.05 -64.43 -44.78
C TRP A 244 67.25 -63.87 -45.55
N GLN A 245 67.45 -62.55 -45.58
CA GLN A 245 68.61 -61.95 -46.23
C GLN A 245 69.94 -62.37 -45.59
N GLU A 246 70.01 -62.50 -44.27
CA GLU A 246 71.18 -63.02 -43.54
C GLU A 246 71.39 -64.51 -43.81
N PHE A 247 70.31 -65.29 -43.83
CA PHE A 247 70.34 -66.72 -44.15
C PHE A 247 70.89 -66.99 -45.55
N PHE A 248 70.40 -66.27 -46.57
CA PHE A 248 70.89 -66.38 -47.95
C PHE A 248 72.34 -65.90 -48.13
N ARG A 249 72.80 -64.95 -47.31
CA ARG A 249 74.19 -64.46 -47.34
C ARG A 249 75.18 -65.46 -46.75
N ASN A 250 74.75 -66.24 -45.76
CA ASN A 250 75.58 -67.23 -45.06
C ASN A 250 75.64 -68.57 -45.83
N ASP A 251 74.53 -69.04 -46.39
CA ASP A 251 74.46 -70.29 -47.16
C ASP A 251 74.94 -70.16 -48.62
N GLY A 252 75.19 -68.93 -49.09
CA GLY A 252 75.74 -68.68 -50.44
C GLY A 252 77.20 -69.10 -50.62
N LYS A 253 77.92 -69.43 -49.54
CA LYS A 253 79.34 -69.81 -49.58
C LYS A 253 79.61 -71.31 -49.42
N GLU A 254 78.69 -72.08 -48.88
CA GLU A 254 78.85 -73.53 -48.74
C GLU A 254 77.52 -74.22 -49.01
N ILE A 255 77.56 -75.30 -49.79
CA ILE A 255 76.54 -76.34 -50.03
C ILE A 255 76.04 -76.40 -51.49
N SER A 256 76.61 -77.37 -52.20
CA SER A 256 76.05 -78.06 -53.36
C SER A 256 74.73 -78.77 -53.02
N SER A 257 73.67 -78.47 -53.80
CA SER A 257 72.48 -79.29 -54.14
C SER A 257 72.22 -80.53 -53.26
N PRO A 258 71.39 -80.47 -52.19
CA PRO A 258 69.91 -80.45 -52.26
C PRO A 258 69.20 -79.67 -51.12
N SER A 259 69.95 -78.97 -50.25
CA SER A 259 69.39 -78.23 -49.11
C SER A 259 68.55 -77.02 -49.53
N LYS A 260 68.78 -76.50 -50.74
CA LYS A 260 68.05 -75.34 -51.30
C LYS A 260 66.56 -75.60 -51.49
N GLU A 261 66.15 -76.83 -51.76
CA GLU A 261 64.76 -77.22 -52.00
C GLU A 261 63.94 -77.15 -50.71
N ASN A 262 64.47 -77.71 -49.61
CA ASN A 262 63.87 -77.62 -48.27
C ASN A 262 63.82 -76.18 -47.73
N ILE A 263 64.80 -75.33 -48.09
CA ILE A 263 64.84 -73.92 -47.68
C ILE A 263 63.74 -73.14 -48.42
N LEU A 264 63.60 -73.32 -49.74
CA LEU A 264 62.58 -72.65 -50.55
C LEU A 264 61.15 -73.06 -50.14
N GLU A 265 60.94 -74.30 -49.72
CA GLU A 265 59.67 -74.76 -49.14
C GLU A 265 59.29 -74.02 -47.84
N SER A 266 60.27 -73.51 -47.08
CA SER A 266 60.01 -72.75 -45.85
C SER A 266 59.83 -71.22 -46.07
N VAL A 267 60.46 -70.67 -47.12
CA VAL A 267 60.43 -69.23 -47.43
C VAL A 267 59.12 -68.81 -48.10
N ILE A 268 58.60 -69.61 -49.03
CA ILE A 268 57.39 -69.27 -49.79
C ILE A 268 56.14 -69.12 -48.90
N PRO A 269 55.90 -70.00 -47.90
CA PRO A 269 54.81 -69.82 -46.93
C PRO A 269 54.89 -68.49 -46.17
N ASP A 270 56.07 -68.08 -45.72
CA ASP A 270 56.28 -66.82 -45.02
C ASP A 270 55.97 -65.62 -45.91
N PHE A 271 56.45 -65.64 -47.17
CA PHE A 271 56.15 -64.59 -48.15
C PHE A 271 54.65 -64.51 -48.47
N LYS A 272 53.96 -65.66 -48.61
CA LYS A 272 52.50 -65.70 -48.78
C LYS A 272 51.75 -65.19 -47.55
N GLN A 273 52.24 -65.49 -46.35
CA GLN A 273 51.67 -64.98 -45.10
C GLN A 273 51.82 -63.45 -45.00
N TRP A 274 52.99 -62.91 -45.34
CA TRP A 274 53.23 -61.47 -45.34
C TRP A 274 52.41 -60.75 -46.41
N GLN A 275 52.26 -61.35 -47.59
CA GLN A 275 51.37 -60.83 -48.64
C GLN A 275 49.92 -60.76 -48.14
N LYS A 276 49.43 -61.80 -47.44
CA LYS A 276 48.10 -61.79 -46.84
C LYS A 276 47.95 -60.67 -45.80
N MET A 277 48.94 -60.52 -44.90
CA MET A 277 48.92 -59.47 -43.87
C MET A 277 48.90 -58.06 -44.47
N LEU A 278 49.65 -57.82 -45.54
CA LEU A 278 49.67 -56.52 -46.23
C LEU A 278 48.41 -56.24 -47.03
N ASN A 279 47.81 -57.26 -47.66
CA ASN A 279 46.52 -57.11 -48.33
C ASN A 279 45.41 -56.77 -47.33
N GLU A 280 45.37 -57.45 -46.18
CA GLU A 280 44.44 -57.11 -45.10
C GLU A 280 44.60 -55.67 -44.60
N ASP A 281 45.83 -55.15 -44.48
CA ASP A 281 46.06 -53.76 -44.07
C ASP A 281 45.77 -52.75 -45.20
N LYS A 282 46.00 -53.12 -46.46
CA LYS A 282 45.65 -52.31 -47.64
C LYS A 282 44.13 -52.15 -47.75
N ASP A 283 43.38 -53.21 -47.49
CA ASP A 283 41.90 -53.19 -47.49
C ASP A 283 41.35 -52.24 -46.43
N LYS A 284 42.11 -51.85 -45.39
CA LYS A 284 41.65 -50.88 -44.40
C LYS A 284 41.56 -49.44 -44.90
N TYR A 285 42.24 -49.15 -46.00
CA TYR A 285 42.25 -47.85 -46.67
C TYR A 285 41.28 -47.82 -47.86
N THR A 286 40.53 -48.90 -48.12
CA THR A 286 39.58 -49.02 -49.23
C THR A 286 38.28 -49.71 -48.75
N GLY A 287 37.16 -49.55 -49.47
CA GLY A 287 35.94 -50.31 -49.20
C GLY A 287 35.23 -49.96 -47.88
N ASP A 288 34.56 -50.95 -47.29
CA ASP A 288 33.57 -50.74 -46.22
C ASP A 288 34.18 -50.23 -44.90
N LEU A 289 35.41 -50.63 -44.57
CA LEU A 289 36.09 -50.16 -43.35
C LEU A 289 36.44 -48.67 -43.46
N LEU A 290 36.82 -48.19 -44.65
CA LEU A 290 37.04 -46.77 -44.90
C LEU A 290 35.73 -45.98 -44.74
N VAL A 291 34.64 -46.47 -45.34
CA VAL A 291 33.32 -45.83 -45.28
C VAL A 291 32.83 -45.70 -43.83
N SER A 292 32.94 -46.75 -43.03
CA SER A 292 32.54 -46.72 -41.61
C SER A 292 33.33 -45.71 -40.76
N LYS A 293 34.62 -45.49 -41.07
CA LYS A 293 35.43 -44.43 -40.43
C LYS A 293 34.95 -43.04 -40.83
N TYR A 294 34.58 -42.85 -42.10
CA TYR A 294 33.99 -41.60 -42.57
C TYR A 294 32.63 -41.32 -41.94
N ASP A 295 31.76 -42.33 -41.80
CA ASP A 295 30.48 -42.18 -41.13
C ASP A 295 30.65 -41.77 -39.67
N SER A 296 31.61 -42.40 -38.98
CA SER A 296 31.98 -42.03 -37.62
C SER A 296 32.47 -40.59 -37.53
N LEU A 297 33.36 -40.18 -38.44
CA LEU A 297 33.88 -38.81 -38.51
C LEU A 297 32.77 -37.78 -38.82
N LYS A 298 31.84 -38.12 -39.70
CA LYS A 298 30.69 -37.28 -40.07
C LYS A 298 29.74 -37.07 -38.90
N ILE A 299 29.47 -38.11 -38.11
CA ILE A 299 28.68 -37.98 -36.87
C ILE A 299 29.39 -37.04 -35.89
N ILE A 300 30.71 -37.18 -35.73
CA ILE A 300 31.51 -36.32 -34.85
C ILE A 300 31.50 -34.87 -35.35
N LYS A 301 31.61 -34.64 -36.65
CA LYS A 301 31.53 -33.31 -37.27
C LYS A 301 30.16 -32.67 -37.07
N HIS A 302 29.07 -33.41 -37.25
CA HIS A 302 27.73 -32.91 -36.99
C HIS A 302 27.53 -32.55 -35.51
N LEU A 303 28.09 -33.35 -34.57
CA LEU A 303 28.11 -32.97 -33.16
C LEU A 303 28.88 -31.66 -32.93
N GLN A 304 29.99 -31.45 -33.66
CA GLN A 304 30.76 -30.20 -33.59
C GLN A 304 29.99 -28.99 -34.06
N GLU A 305 29.35 -29.06 -35.22
CA GLU A 305 28.49 -28.00 -35.76
C GLU A 305 27.40 -27.64 -34.74
N ASN A 306 26.68 -28.65 -34.22
CA ASN A 306 25.60 -28.44 -33.26
C ASN A 306 26.04 -27.71 -31.97
N TRP A 307 27.15 -28.13 -31.33
CA TRP A 307 27.60 -27.44 -30.11
C TRP A 307 28.22 -26.07 -30.41
N THR A 308 28.81 -25.90 -31.59
CA THR A 308 29.35 -24.61 -32.04
C THR A 308 28.22 -23.60 -32.26
N ASP A 309 27.12 -24.04 -32.89
CA ASP A 309 25.93 -23.21 -33.13
C ASP A 309 25.26 -22.78 -31.82
N VAL A 310 25.07 -23.71 -30.88
CA VAL A 310 24.54 -23.40 -29.54
C VAL A 310 25.48 -22.43 -28.80
N GLY A 311 26.79 -22.65 -28.88
CA GLY A 311 27.79 -21.78 -28.28
C GLY A 311 27.75 -20.35 -28.84
N PHE A 312 27.69 -20.20 -30.17
CA PHE A 312 27.52 -18.89 -30.80
C PHE A 312 26.17 -18.25 -30.47
N ALA A 313 25.08 -19.03 -30.40
CA ALA A 313 23.77 -18.52 -30.04
C ALA A 313 23.74 -17.94 -28.61
N ILE A 314 24.44 -18.55 -27.65
CA ILE A 314 24.60 -18.02 -26.29
C ILE A 314 25.41 -16.73 -26.34
N LEU A 315 26.60 -16.74 -26.94
CA LEU A 315 27.49 -15.57 -26.98
C LEU A 315 26.86 -14.37 -27.71
N ASN A 316 26.06 -14.62 -28.75
CA ASN A 316 25.33 -13.57 -29.48
C ASN A 316 24.25 -12.89 -28.63
N ARG A 317 23.69 -13.57 -27.61
CA ARG A 317 22.73 -12.95 -26.67
C ARG A 317 23.42 -12.07 -25.63
N HIS A 318 24.69 -12.32 -25.34
CA HIS A 318 25.49 -11.56 -24.37
C HIS A 318 26.32 -10.45 -25.00
N LYS A 319 25.83 -9.87 -26.10
CA LYS A 319 26.44 -8.69 -26.75
C LYS A 319 26.37 -7.48 -25.80
N SER A 320 27.43 -6.68 -25.73
CA SER A 320 27.43 -5.48 -24.90
C SER A 320 26.43 -4.43 -25.40
N MET A 321 26.12 -3.41 -24.58
CA MET A 321 25.25 -2.30 -24.99
C MET A 321 25.84 -1.52 -26.18
N GLU A 322 27.17 -1.44 -26.26
CA GLU A 322 27.94 -0.81 -27.35
C GLU A 322 27.96 -1.67 -28.62
N GLY A 323 27.43 -2.88 -28.54
CA GLY A 323 27.43 -3.84 -29.63
C GLY A 323 28.74 -4.61 -29.77
N GLU A 324 29.60 -4.60 -28.76
CA GLU A 324 30.82 -5.40 -28.76
C GLU A 324 30.50 -6.85 -28.41
N MET A 325 31.17 -7.77 -29.11
CA MET A 325 31.04 -9.20 -28.88
C MET A 325 31.98 -9.63 -27.76
N PRO A 326 31.61 -10.63 -26.93
CA PRO A 326 32.49 -11.15 -25.90
C PRO A 326 33.80 -11.68 -26.50
N PRO A 327 34.96 -11.49 -25.83
CA PRO A 327 36.25 -12.00 -26.30
C PRO A 327 36.24 -13.53 -26.47
N GLU A 328 35.41 -14.24 -25.71
CA GLU A 328 35.18 -15.68 -25.81
C GLU A 328 34.66 -16.12 -27.18
N GLN A 329 34.00 -15.23 -27.93
CA GLN A 329 33.57 -15.53 -29.30
C GLN A 329 34.78 -15.73 -30.22
N GLN A 330 35.85 -14.97 -30.03
CA GLN A 330 37.08 -15.12 -30.80
C GLN A 330 37.75 -16.46 -30.48
N HIS A 331 37.82 -16.83 -29.21
CA HIS A 331 38.32 -18.14 -28.79
C HIS A 331 37.51 -19.29 -29.39
N MET A 332 36.17 -19.16 -29.44
CA MET A 332 35.32 -20.16 -30.06
C MET A 332 35.62 -20.35 -31.56
N LYS A 333 35.85 -19.25 -32.29
CA LYS A 333 36.23 -19.29 -33.72
C LYS A 333 37.59 -19.97 -33.91
N GLU A 334 38.56 -19.69 -33.05
CA GLU A 334 39.89 -20.31 -33.10
C GLU A 334 39.84 -21.81 -32.80
N ILE A 335 39.00 -22.22 -31.84
CA ILE A 335 38.74 -23.63 -31.55
C ILE A 335 38.12 -24.31 -32.77
N ALA A 336 37.08 -23.72 -33.38
CA ALA A 336 36.45 -24.27 -34.58
C ALA A 336 37.44 -24.40 -35.74
N LYS A 337 38.32 -23.40 -35.96
CA LYS A 337 39.39 -23.47 -36.96
C LYS A 337 40.39 -24.59 -36.66
N THR A 338 40.77 -24.75 -35.40
CA THR A 338 41.70 -25.80 -34.98
C THR A 338 41.08 -27.20 -35.14
N ILE A 339 39.80 -27.34 -34.82
CA ILE A 339 39.06 -28.60 -35.05
C ILE A 339 38.92 -28.89 -36.54
N GLY A 340 38.68 -27.89 -37.37
CA GLY A 340 38.67 -28.04 -38.83
C GLY A 340 39.98 -28.59 -39.39
N ARG A 341 41.13 -28.10 -38.87
CA ARG A 341 42.45 -28.66 -39.20
C ARG A 341 42.60 -30.10 -38.74
N LEU A 342 42.18 -30.41 -37.51
CA LEU A 342 42.20 -31.78 -36.98
C LEU A 342 41.37 -32.75 -37.85
N TYR A 343 40.21 -32.33 -38.36
CA TYR A 343 39.42 -33.17 -39.26
C TYR A 343 40.14 -33.45 -40.58
N LYS A 344 40.75 -32.43 -41.19
CA LYS A 344 41.59 -32.63 -42.39
C LYS A 344 42.73 -33.62 -42.12
N ASP A 345 43.38 -33.51 -40.96
CA ASP A 345 44.45 -34.44 -40.56
C ASP A 345 43.93 -35.87 -40.42
N PHE A 346 42.76 -36.07 -39.83
CA PHE A 346 42.14 -37.40 -39.74
C PHE A 346 41.71 -37.94 -41.10
N GLU A 347 41.14 -37.12 -41.98
CA GLU A 347 40.79 -37.52 -43.35
C GLU A 347 42.01 -38.04 -44.11
N ILE A 348 43.14 -37.33 -44.05
CA ILE A 348 44.41 -37.75 -44.68
C ILE A 348 44.90 -39.08 -44.11
N ARG A 349 44.83 -39.26 -42.78
CA ARG A 349 45.27 -40.50 -42.11
C ARG A 349 44.39 -41.69 -42.47
N ILE A 350 43.06 -41.49 -42.53
CA ILE A 350 42.09 -42.55 -42.82
C ILE A 350 42.18 -42.99 -44.28
N ASN A 351 42.41 -42.07 -45.22
CA ASN A 351 42.61 -42.39 -46.64
C ASN A 351 43.97 -43.06 -46.91
N GLY A 352 44.96 -42.86 -46.04
CA GLY A 352 46.34 -43.26 -46.30
C GLY A 352 47.03 -42.38 -47.36
N ASP A 353 46.53 -41.15 -47.53
CA ASP A 353 47.05 -40.12 -48.46
C ASP A 353 48.38 -39.52 -48.01
N ASN A 354 48.81 -39.84 -46.78
CA ASN A 354 50.17 -39.63 -46.32
C ASN A 354 51.23 -40.47 -47.07
N GLY A 355 50.79 -41.34 -47.98
CA GLY A 355 51.65 -42.18 -48.82
C GLY A 355 51.65 -43.64 -48.41
N ILE A 356 51.09 -43.99 -47.24
CA ILE A 356 51.06 -45.37 -46.75
C ILE A 356 50.30 -46.28 -47.71
N SER A 357 49.14 -45.87 -48.23
CA SER A 357 48.35 -46.68 -49.16
C SER A 357 49.14 -47.02 -50.44
N LYS A 358 49.90 -46.05 -50.96
CA LYS A 358 50.78 -46.23 -52.13
C LYS A 358 51.97 -47.13 -51.82
N ILE A 359 52.62 -46.94 -50.67
CA ILE A 359 53.78 -47.76 -50.30
C ILE A 359 53.34 -49.20 -50.01
N LEU A 360 52.22 -49.42 -49.31
CA LEU A 360 51.63 -50.74 -49.11
C LEU A 360 51.33 -51.43 -50.45
N SER A 361 50.75 -50.71 -51.41
CA SER A 361 50.50 -51.25 -52.75
C SER A 361 51.80 -51.65 -53.47
N SER A 362 52.85 -50.82 -53.40
CA SER A 362 54.18 -51.14 -53.96
C SER A 362 54.84 -52.33 -53.27
N LEU A 363 54.69 -52.45 -51.95
CA LEU A 363 55.22 -53.57 -51.16
C LEU A 363 54.54 -54.89 -51.52
N VAL A 364 53.20 -54.88 -51.64
CA VAL A 364 52.43 -56.05 -52.10
C VAL A 364 52.91 -56.50 -53.48
N SER A 365 53.02 -55.59 -54.45
CA SER A 365 53.49 -55.93 -55.80
C SER A 365 54.95 -56.42 -55.81
N SER A 366 55.81 -55.89 -54.94
CA SER A 366 57.19 -56.35 -54.84
C SER A 366 57.30 -57.73 -54.19
N LEU A 367 56.46 -58.04 -53.19
CA LEU A 367 56.37 -59.36 -52.58
C LEU A 367 55.74 -60.40 -53.52
N GLU A 368 54.79 -60.01 -54.35
CA GLU A 368 54.22 -60.86 -55.42
C GLU A 368 55.29 -61.23 -56.44
N PHE A 369 56.09 -60.27 -56.87
CA PHE A 369 57.21 -60.50 -57.77
C PHE A 369 58.26 -61.44 -57.16
N CYS A 370 58.60 -61.24 -55.88
CA CYS A 370 59.53 -62.13 -55.17
C CYS A 370 58.95 -63.54 -55.00
N SER A 371 57.67 -63.67 -54.61
CA SER A 371 56.98 -64.95 -54.50
C SER A 371 56.96 -65.70 -55.84
N PHE A 372 56.69 -65.00 -56.95
CA PHE A 372 56.68 -65.59 -58.29
C PHE A 372 58.08 -66.05 -58.72
N LYS A 373 59.11 -65.23 -58.50
CA LYS A 373 60.49 -65.62 -58.79
C LYS A 373 60.97 -66.81 -57.95
N LEU A 374 60.65 -66.83 -56.66
CA LEU A 374 60.99 -67.94 -55.76
C LEU A 374 60.26 -69.23 -56.14
N ALA A 375 59.00 -69.13 -56.60
CA ALA A 375 58.25 -70.29 -57.10
C ALA A 375 58.84 -70.85 -58.41
N ASN A 376 59.24 -69.99 -59.34
CA ASN A 376 59.87 -70.44 -60.59
C ASN A 376 61.27 -71.04 -60.36
N ALA A 377 62.00 -70.55 -59.34
CA ALA A 377 63.31 -71.08 -58.95
C ALA A 377 63.25 -72.51 -58.37
N LEU A 378 62.09 -72.94 -57.84
CA LEU A 378 61.82 -74.34 -57.47
C LEU A 378 61.63 -75.23 -58.71
N GLU A 379 61.03 -74.70 -59.78
CA GLU A 379 60.78 -75.46 -61.01
C GLU A 379 62.02 -75.55 -61.93
N PHE A 380 62.92 -74.57 -61.89
CA PHE A 380 64.13 -74.51 -62.75
C PHE A 380 65.40 -74.04 -62.01
N PRO A 381 66.18 -74.97 -61.41
CA PRO A 381 67.36 -74.64 -60.59
C PRO A 381 68.61 -74.16 -61.35
N GLU A 382 68.63 -74.12 -62.69
CA GLU A 382 69.87 -73.88 -63.45
C GLU A 382 70.16 -72.39 -63.77
N MET A 383 69.20 -71.46 -63.59
CA MET A 383 69.37 -70.01 -63.87
C MET A 383 69.70 -69.13 -62.64
N LEU A 384 70.06 -69.76 -61.51
CA LEU A 384 69.90 -69.15 -60.19
C LEU A 384 70.76 -67.89 -59.90
N GLN A 385 72.02 -67.79 -60.36
CA GLN A 385 72.97 -66.81 -59.78
C GLN A 385 72.63 -65.32 -60.09
N GLU A 386 72.34 -64.97 -61.34
CA GLU A 386 71.96 -63.59 -61.73
C GLU A 386 70.54 -63.23 -61.25
N GLU A 387 69.64 -64.21 -61.18
CA GLU A 387 68.28 -64.01 -60.69
C GLU A 387 68.23 -63.77 -59.17
N TRP A 388 69.17 -64.33 -58.40
CA TRP A 388 69.34 -64.09 -56.97
C TRP A 388 69.85 -62.68 -56.65
N GLU A 389 70.77 -62.14 -57.44
CA GLU A 389 71.23 -60.74 -57.27
C GLU A 389 70.07 -59.76 -57.48
N GLY A 390 69.27 -59.98 -58.53
CA GLY A 390 68.06 -59.18 -58.78
C GLY A 390 66.98 -59.33 -57.71
N LEU A 391 66.86 -60.50 -57.07
CA LEU A 391 65.96 -60.71 -55.93
C LEU A 391 66.44 -59.95 -54.68
N ASN A 392 67.74 -60.02 -54.38
CA ASN A 392 68.34 -59.35 -53.24
C ASN A 392 68.28 -57.81 -53.38
N GLU A 393 68.45 -57.28 -54.59
CA GLU A 393 68.26 -55.85 -54.86
C GLU A 393 66.81 -55.43 -54.62
N LYS A 394 65.83 -56.23 -55.06
CA LYS A 394 64.42 -55.99 -54.77
C LYS A 394 64.08 -56.08 -53.28
N VAL A 395 64.70 -56.99 -52.54
CA VAL A 395 64.57 -57.08 -51.07
C VAL A 395 65.13 -55.84 -50.37
N ASN A 396 66.25 -55.29 -50.85
CA ASN A 396 66.78 -54.03 -50.33
C ASN A 396 65.81 -52.86 -50.59
N VAL A 397 65.21 -52.80 -51.78
CA VAL A 397 64.17 -51.81 -52.09
C VAL A 397 62.96 -51.96 -51.17
N MET A 398 62.50 -53.20 -50.92
CA MET A 398 61.40 -53.46 -49.98
C MET A 398 61.74 -53.02 -48.55
N LYS A 399 62.97 -53.24 -48.10
CA LYS A 399 63.43 -52.78 -46.78
C LYS A 399 63.40 -51.25 -46.67
N SER A 400 63.91 -50.52 -47.66
CA SER A 400 63.83 -49.06 -47.68
C SER A 400 62.38 -48.54 -47.73
N GLN A 401 61.49 -49.23 -48.46
CA GLN A 401 60.07 -48.92 -48.50
C GLN A 401 59.34 -49.21 -47.16
N LEU A 402 59.72 -50.28 -46.47
CA LEU A 402 59.22 -50.60 -45.12
C LEU A 402 59.70 -49.56 -44.10
N ASP A 403 60.98 -49.18 -44.15
CA ASP A 403 61.54 -48.11 -43.30
C ASP A 403 60.83 -46.78 -43.52
N ALA A 404 60.60 -46.41 -44.78
CA ALA A 404 59.81 -45.23 -45.12
C ALA A 404 58.37 -45.32 -44.59
N SER A 405 57.71 -46.48 -44.73
CA SER A 405 56.34 -46.69 -44.25
C SER A 405 56.24 -46.55 -42.73
N ILE A 406 57.13 -47.22 -41.99
CA ILE A 406 57.14 -47.21 -40.52
C ILE A 406 57.30 -45.78 -39.98
N ASN A 407 58.12 -44.96 -40.64
CA ASN A 407 58.33 -43.56 -40.27
C ASN A 407 57.17 -42.63 -40.64
N VAL A 408 56.40 -42.97 -41.69
CA VAL A 408 55.27 -42.17 -42.16
C VAL A 408 53.97 -42.48 -41.40
N ILE A 409 53.82 -43.68 -40.83
CA ILE A 409 52.65 -44.08 -40.02
C ILE A 409 52.43 -43.14 -38.83
N GLY A 410 51.27 -42.46 -38.84
CA GLY A 410 50.86 -41.48 -37.82
C GLY A 410 51.32 -40.05 -38.10
N THR A 411 52.08 -39.83 -39.17
CA THR A 411 52.46 -38.48 -39.63
C THR A 411 51.54 -38.00 -40.73
N VAL A 412 51.24 -36.70 -40.69
CA VAL A 412 50.53 -35.98 -41.76
C VAL A 412 51.58 -35.08 -42.43
N PRO A 413 51.73 -35.12 -43.77
CA PRO A 413 52.61 -34.18 -44.46
C PRO A 413 52.20 -32.75 -44.13
N GLN A 414 53.13 -31.88 -43.71
CA GLN A 414 52.84 -30.48 -43.36
C GLN A 414 52.41 -29.60 -44.56
N TYR A 415 52.17 -30.18 -45.73
CA TYR A 415 51.66 -29.46 -46.88
C TYR A 415 50.14 -29.58 -46.91
N MET A 416 49.45 -28.51 -46.48
CA MET A 416 48.26 -27.91 -47.11
C MET A 416 47.73 -26.77 -46.21
N ASP A 417 48.60 -25.85 -45.80
CA ASP A 417 48.18 -24.50 -45.37
C ASP A 417 48.26 -23.58 -46.58
N VAL A 418 47.48 -23.92 -47.62
CA VAL A 418 47.10 -22.97 -48.66
C VAL A 418 45.59 -22.83 -48.55
N ASP A 419 45.15 -22.10 -47.53
CA ASP A 419 43.88 -21.40 -47.61
C ASP A 419 44.03 -20.39 -48.75
N SER A 420 43.72 -20.84 -49.96
CA SER A 420 43.33 -19.96 -51.06
C SER A 420 42.09 -19.23 -50.60
N GLY A 421 42.28 -17.98 -50.18
CA GLY A 421 41.23 -17.05 -49.85
C GLY A 421 40.26 -16.89 -51.02
N LEU A 422 38.99 -17.08 -50.72
CA LEU A 422 37.85 -16.55 -51.44
C LEU A 422 36.86 -16.00 -50.40
#